data_AF-D8QG74-F1
#
_entry.id   AF-D8QG74-F1
#
_cell.length_a   1.000
_cell.length_b   1.000
_cell.length_c   1.000
_cell.angle_alpha   90.00
_cell.angle_beta   90.00
_cell.angle_gamma   90.00
#
_symmetry.space_group_name_H-M   'P 1'
#
loop_
_entity.id
_entity.type
_entity.pdbx_description
1 polymer ?
#
loop_
_entity_poly.entity_id
_entity_poly.type
_entity_poly.pdbx_seq_one_letter_code
_entity_poly.pdbx_strand_id
1 'polypeptide(L)'
;HAGALDTRMLTTENPAVVIARAKEVLAGMGLEIQVEHECKLRCIRPKKTAAFDDDAVDLSIDAESVPMQGAVEPLYGPPTHDALDEVRFALEITAFKNLEGQFLIEIRRLKGGLKSYKFLYETVRE
;
A
#
# COMPACT_ATOMS: atom_id res chain seq x y z
N HIS A 1 27.52 -1.32 8.49
CA HIS A 1 26.28 -1.78 9.17
C HIS A 1 25.31 -2.25 8.08
N ALA A 2 25.53 -3.46 7.56
CA ALA A 2 24.59 -4.07 6.62
C ALA A 2 23.39 -4.54 7.46
N GLY A 3 22.30 -3.76 7.40
CA GLY A 3 21.09 -4.04 8.16
C GLY A 3 20.59 -5.44 7.86
N ALA A 4 20.01 -6.10 8.87
CA ALA A 4 19.43 -7.42 8.78
C ALA A 4 18.56 -7.53 7.52
N LEU A 5 18.99 -8.37 6.57
CA LEU A 5 18.19 -8.72 5.41
C LEU A 5 16.90 -9.37 5.93
N ASP A 6 15.75 -8.76 5.67
CA ASP A 6 14.48 -9.32 6.10
C ASP A 6 14.20 -10.58 5.26
N THR A 7 14.48 -11.76 5.81
CA THR A 7 14.37 -13.03 5.09
C THR A 7 12.96 -13.32 4.60
N ARG A 8 11.93 -12.66 5.16
CA ARG A 8 10.54 -12.75 4.71
C ARG A 8 10.27 -12.01 3.39
N MET A 9 11.18 -11.14 2.98
CA MET A 9 11.13 -10.46 1.68
C MET A 9 11.82 -11.28 0.57
N LEU A 10 12.20 -12.54 0.83
CA LEU A 10 12.70 -13.45 -0.19
C LEU A 10 11.58 -14.36 -0.70
N THR A 11 11.50 -14.53 -2.01
CA THR A 11 10.55 -15.43 -2.66
C THR A 11 11.23 -16.23 -3.77
N THR A 12 10.80 -17.46 -3.98
CA THR A 12 11.21 -18.30 -5.12
C THR A 12 10.17 -18.32 -6.24
N GLU A 13 9.03 -17.66 -6.03
CA GLU A 13 7.98 -17.59 -7.03
C GLU A 13 8.37 -16.67 -8.20
N ASN A 14 7.73 -16.89 -9.35
CA ASN A 14 7.96 -16.09 -10.54
C ASN A 14 7.61 -14.61 -10.26
N PRO A 15 8.49 -13.65 -10.59
CA PRO A 15 8.29 -12.23 -10.27
C PRO A 15 6.98 -11.67 -10.84
N ALA A 16 6.53 -12.15 -12.00
CA ALA A 16 5.26 -11.73 -12.59
C ALA A 16 4.04 -12.14 -11.74
N VAL A 17 4.09 -13.36 -11.17
CA VAL A 17 3.03 -13.88 -10.28
C VAL A 17 3.01 -13.11 -8.96
N VAL A 18 4.19 -12.87 -8.39
CA VAL A 18 4.31 -12.12 -7.13
C VAL A 18 3.84 -10.67 -7.29
N ILE A 19 4.17 -10.01 -8.40
CA ILE A 19 3.66 -8.66 -8.69
C ILE A 19 2.15 -8.64 -8.86
N ALA A 20 1.57 -9.60 -9.58
CA ALA A 20 0.12 -9.69 -9.75
C ALA A 20 -0.57 -9.84 -8.39
N ARG A 21 -0.09 -10.76 -7.56
CA ARG A 21 -0.61 -10.98 -6.21
C ARG A 21 -0.42 -9.76 -5.31
N ALA A 22 0.76 -9.13 -5.33
CA ALA A 22 1.03 -7.93 -4.55
C ALA A 22 0.08 -6.78 -4.94
N LYS A 23 -0.18 -6.61 -6.24
CA LYS A 23 -1.15 -5.62 -6.72
C LYS A 23 -2.56 -5.88 -6.18
N GLU A 24 -3.03 -7.13 -6.22
CA GLU A 24 -4.35 -7.49 -5.69
C GLU A 24 -4.46 -7.25 -4.18
N VAL A 25 -3.46 -7.68 -3.41
CA VAL A 25 -3.45 -7.47 -1.95
C VAL A 25 -3.43 -5.99 -1.60
N LEU A 26 -2.53 -5.21 -2.22
CA LEU A 26 -2.40 -3.79 -1.92
C LEU A 26 -3.62 -2.98 -2.37
N ALA A 27 -4.21 -3.33 -3.51
CA ALA A 27 -5.49 -2.74 -3.94
C ALA A 27 -6.64 -3.12 -2.99
N GLY A 28 -6.67 -4.36 -2.51
CA GLY A 28 -7.63 -4.83 -1.49
C GLY A 28 -7.45 -4.17 -0.13
N MET A 29 -6.28 -3.58 0.15
CA MET A 29 -6.04 -2.72 1.31
C MET A 29 -6.44 -1.26 1.07
N GLY A 30 -7.03 -0.94 -0.09
CA GLY A 30 -7.44 0.41 -0.48
C GLY A 30 -6.27 1.33 -0.84
N LEU A 31 -5.11 0.79 -1.22
CA LEU A 31 -4.02 1.60 -1.78
C LEU A 31 -4.20 1.79 -3.28
N GLU A 32 -3.90 2.99 -3.76
CA GLU A 32 -3.83 3.27 -5.19
C GLU A 32 -2.51 2.72 -5.74
N ILE A 33 -2.59 1.90 -6.79
CA ILE A 33 -1.43 1.23 -7.38
C ILE A 33 -1.19 1.74 -8.80
N GLN A 34 0.02 2.24 -9.04
CA GLN A 34 0.51 2.63 -10.36
C GLN A 34 1.64 1.67 -10.77
N VAL A 35 1.52 1.04 -11.93
CA VAL A 35 2.58 0.17 -12.47
C VAL A 35 3.62 1.05 -13.17
N GLU A 36 4.84 1.12 -12.63
CA GLU A 36 5.93 1.88 -13.26
C GLU A 36 6.76 1.00 -14.22
N HIS A 37 7.02 -0.25 -13.83
CA HIS A 37 7.68 -1.27 -14.65
C HIS A 37 7.08 -2.65 -14.37
N GLU A 38 7.42 -3.67 -15.17
CA GLU A 38 6.90 -5.05 -15.03
C GLU A 38 7.10 -5.66 -13.64
N CYS A 39 8.17 -5.29 -12.94
CA CYS A 39 8.48 -5.74 -11.58
C CYS A 39 8.46 -4.61 -10.54
N LYS A 40 7.80 -3.47 -10.86
CA LYS A 40 7.81 -2.28 -9.99
C LYS A 40 6.45 -1.61 -9.90
N LEU A 41 5.96 -1.50 -8.68
CA LEU A 41 4.72 -0.82 -8.33
C LEU A 41 5.02 0.43 -7.51
N ARG A 42 4.32 1.50 -7.82
CA ARG A 42 4.20 2.69 -6.98
C ARG A 42 2.86 2.64 -6.27
N CYS A 43 2.92 2.58 -4.95
CA CYS A 43 1.76 2.44 -4.08
C CYS A 43 1.54 3.75 -3.34
N ILE A 44 0.29 4.19 -3.30
CA ILE A 44 -0.11 5.45 -2.68
C ILE A 44 -1.27 5.16 -1.74
N ARG A 45 -1.07 5.48 -0.47
CA ARG A 45 -2.17 5.61 0.48
C ARG A 45 -2.45 7.09 0.65
N PRO A 46 -3.67 7.58 0.38
CA PRO A 46 -4.01 8.97 0.61
C PRO A 46 -3.93 9.32 2.11
N LYS A 47 -3.93 10.62 2.42
CA LYS A 47 -4.12 11.07 3.80
C LYS A 47 -5.57 10.79 4.19
N LYS A 48 -5.81 10.35 5.43
CA LYS A 48 -7.17 10.31 5.98
C LYS A 48 -7.66 11.74 6.07
N THR A 49 -8.47 12.16 5.11
CA THR A 49 -9.32 13.33 5.33
C THR A 49 -10.30 12.92 6.41
N ALA A 50 -10.42 13.73 7.47
CA ALA A 50 -11.65 13.65 8.24
C ALA A 50 -12.75 13.94 7.22
N ALA A 51 -13.56 12.93 6.88
CA ALA A 51 -14.91 13.22 6.50
C ALA A 51 -15.48 13.92 7.73
N PHE A 52 -15.43 15.25 7.72
CA PHE A 52 -16.26 16.03 8.61
C PHE A 52 -17.67 15.75 8.10
N ASP A 53 -18.34 14.77 8.70
CA ASP A 53 -19.77 14.86 8.92
C ASP A 53 -19.97 16.13 9.76
N ASP A 54 -20.12 17.25 9.05
CA ASP A 54 -20.75 18.42 9.63
C ASP A 54 -22.18 18.00 9.91
N ASP A 55 -22.54 17.99 11.20
CA ASP A 55 -23.91 17.86 11.68
C ASP A 55 -24.73 19.04 11.11
N ALA A 56 -25.18 18.89 9.88
CA ALA A 56 -26.31 19.59 9.32
C ALA A 56 -27.37 18.53 9.02
N VAL A 57 -28.09 18.16 10.07
CA VAL A 57 -29.41 17.58 9.91
C VAL A 57 -30.28 18.51 9.07
N ASP A 58 -30.99 17.87 8.15
CA ASP A 58 -32.18 18.33 7.44
C ASP A 58 -31.96 19.24 6.20
N LEU A 59 -32.08 18.62 5.01
CA LEU A 59 -33.08 18.98 4.00
C LEU A 59 -33.06 17.91 2.88
N SER A 60 -34.14 17.14 2.82
CA SER A 60 -34.47 16.18 1.76
C SER A 60 -34.31 16.75 0.36
N ILE A 61 -33.51 16.08 -0.47
CA ILE A 61 -33.53 16.20 -1.94
C ILE A 61 -33.36 14.79 -2.51
N ASP A 62 -34.45 14.27 -3.05
CA ASP A 62 -34.51 13.07 -3.87
C ASP A 62 -33.72 13.35 -5.16
N ALA A 63 -32.57 12.70 -5.32
CA ALA A 63 -31.82 12.70 -6.57
C ALA A 63 -30.86 11.50 -6.59
N GLU A 64 -31.26 10.48 -7.33
CA GLU A 64 -30.41 9.37 -7.77
C GLU A 64 -29.02 9.86 -8.19
N SER A 65 -28.04 9.66 -7.31
CA SER A 65 -26.63 9.85 -7.61
C SER A 65 -25.92 8.63 -7.09
N VAL A 66 -25.88 7.60 -7.91
CA VAL A 66 -25.10 6.38 -7.70
C VAL A 66 -23.65 6.81 -7.45
N PRO A 67 -23.04 6.61 -6.25
CA PRO A 67 -21.60 6.69 -6.15
C PRO A 67 -21.03 5.50 -6.91
N MET A 68 -20.56 5.83 -8.10
CA MET A 68 -19.92 4.97 -9.08
C MET A 68 -18.74 4.23 -8.41
N GLN A 69 -18.91 2.92 -8.24
CA GLN A 69 -17.88 1.89 -8.06
C GLN A 69 -17.03 1.96 -6.77
N GLY A 70 -17.53 1.30 -5.72
CA GLY A 70 -16.80 0.54 -4.69
C GLY A 70 -15.31 0.81 -4.48
N ALA A 71 -14.93 2.05 -4.16
CA ALA A 71 -13.57 2.34 -3.70
C ALA A 71 -13.39 1.72 -2.32
N VAL A 72 -12.51 0.72 -2.23
CA VAL A 72 -12.13 0.10 -0.95
C VAL A 72 -11.49 1.18 -0.07
N GLU A 73 -12.00 1.35 1.15
CA GLU A 73 -11.43 2.32 2.08
C GLU A 73 -9.96 1.97 2.41
N PRO A 74 -9.03 2.93 2.35
CA PRO A 74 -7.63 2.67 2.64
C PRO A 74 -7.42 2.20 4.08
N LEU A 75 -6.54 1.22 4.27
CA LEU A 75 -6.19 0.74 5.59
C LEU A 75 -5.36 1.77 6.38
N TYR A 76 -5.88 2.13 7.56
CA TYR A 76 -5.20 2.98 8.53
C TYR A 76 -5.00 2.24 9.85
N GLY A 77 -3.84 2.47 10.47
CA GLY A 77 -3.54 1.98 11.80
C GLY A 77 -4.10 2.89 12.90
N PRO A 78 -4.00 2.47 14.17
CA PRO A 78 -4.31 3.34 15.30
C PRO A 78 -3.40 4.57 15.32
N PRO A 79 -3.88 5.75 15.78
CA PRO A 79 -3.14 7.02 15.73
C PRO A 79 -1.80 7.01 16.50
N THR A 80 -1.61 6.03 17.39
CA THR A 80 -0.36 5.79 18.11
C THR A 80 0.75 5.23 17.19
N HIS A 81 0.37 4.41 16.19
CA HIS A 81 1.27 3.70 15.28
C HIS A 81 1.22 4.24 13.83
N ASP A 82 0.15 4.92 13.43
CA ASP A 82 -0.04 5.51 12.10
C ASP A 82 -0.49 6.96 12.26
N ALA A 83 0.16 7.91 11.56
CA ALA A 83 -0.18 9.33 11.65
C ALA A 83 -1.27 9.74 10.65
N LEU A 84 -1.89 8.76 9.97
CA LEU A 84 -2.99 8.92 9.02
C LEU A 84 -2.64 9.82 7.82
N ASP A 85 -1.34 10.06 7.60
CA ASP A 85 -0.84 10.87 6.51
C ASP A 85 -0.73 10.08 5.21
N GLU A 86 -0.56 10.85 4.12
CA GLU A 86 -0.32 10.30 2.80
C GLU A 86 1.04 9.60 2.77
N VAL A 87 1.04 8.32 2.42
CA VAL A 87 2.26 7.52 2.26
C VAL A 87 2.40 7.12 0.81
N ARG A 88 3.59 7.28 0.26
CA ARG A 88 3.95 6.75 -1.05
C ARG A 88 5.16 5.85 -0.91
N PHE A 89 5.11 4.65 -1.45
CA PHE A 89 6.24 3.74 -1.48
C PHE A 89 6.32 3.00 -2.81
N ALA A 90 7.53 2.58 -3.17
CA ALA A 90 7.76 1.69 -4.28
C ALA A 90 7.91 0.26 -3.74
N LEU A 91 7.31 -0.70 -4.42
CA LEU A 91 7.57 -2.12 -4.25
C LEU A 91 8.23 -2.62 -5.54
N GLU A 92 9.42 -3.19 -5.43
CA GLU A 92 10.20 -3.68 -6.56
C GLU A 92 10.64 -5.12 -6.30
N ILE A 93 10.56 -5.98 -7.30
CA ILE A 93 11.08 -7.36 -7.22
C ILE A 93 12.38 -7.43 -8.01
N THR A 94 13.46 -7.80 -7.34
CA THR A 94 14.80 -7.90 -7.94
C THR A 94 15.36 -9.31 -7.78
N ALA A 95 16.11 -9.80 -8.76
CA ALA A 95 16.75 -11.11 -8.66
C ALA A 95 17.86 -11.07 -7.58
N PHE A 96 17.88 -12.07 -6.70
CA PHE A 96 18.89 -12.15 -5.66
C PHE A 96 20.22 -12.64 -6.27
N LYS A 97 21.20 -11.74 -6.31
CA LYS A 97 22.45 -11.89 -7.11
C LYS A 97 23.29 -13.14 -6.85
N ASN A 98 23.08 -13.83 -5.73
CA ASN A 98 23.88 -15.00 -5.33
C ASN A 98 23.10 -16.32 -5.29
N LEU A 99 21.82 -16.33 -5.67
CA LEU A 99 20.98 -17.54 -5.65
C LEU A 99 20.04 -17.54 -6.86
N GLU A 100 20.24 -18.48 -7.79
CA GLU A 100 19.33 -18.68 -8.91
C GLU A 100 17.95 -19.11 -8.41
N GLY A 101 16.91 -18.52 -9.01
CA GLY A 101 15.52 -18.78 -8.64
C GLY A 101 15.05 -18.13 -7.34
N GLN A 102 15.86 -17.24 -6.74
CA GLN A 102 15.43 -16.41 -5.61
C GLN A 102 15.32 -14.94 -6.02
N PHE A 103 14.24 -14.32 -5.56
CA PHE A 103 13.92 -12.92 -5.79
C PHE A 103 13.75 -12.23 -4.44
N LEU A 104 14.13 -10.95 -4.40
CA LEU A 104 14.00 -10.06 -3.26
C LEU A 104 12.88 -9.06 -3.55
N ILE A 105 11.98 -8.91 -2.59
CA ILE A 105 10.96 -7.87 -2.58
C ILE A 105 11.56 -6.66 -1.84
N GLU A 106 11.79 -5.57 -2.54
CA GLU A 106 12.28 -4.32 -1.98
C GLU A 106 11.14 -3.31 -1.83
N ILE A 107 10.89 -2.88 -0.60
CA ILE A 107 9.94 -1.79 -0.31
C ILE A 107 10.73 -0.53 0.05
N ARG A 108 10.50 0.55 -0.71
CA ARG A 108 11.19 1.83 -0.54
C ARG A 108 10.20 2.95 -0.29
N ARG A 109 10.31 3.61 0.86
CA ARG A 109 9.56 4.85 1.14
C ARG A 109 9.94 5.96 0.17
N LEU A 110 8.94 6.54 -0.50
CA LEU A 110 9.08 7.72 -1.36
C LEU A 110 8.58 9.00 -0.66
N LYS A 111 7.47 8.89 0.09
CA LYS A 111 6.85 9.99 0.85
C LYS A 111 6.09 9.43 2.06
N GLY A 112 5.86 10.28 3.06
CA GLY A 112 5.05 9.97 4.24
C GLY A 112 5.86 9.90 5.53
N GLY A 113 5.16 10.02 6.65
CA GLY A 113 5.72 9.95 8.00
C GLY A 113 6.32 8.57 8.29
N LEU A 114 7.33 8.53 9.17
CA LEU A 114 7.98 7.27 9.54
C LEU A 114 6.99 6.29 10.18
N LYS A 115 6.07 6.78 11.03
CA LYS A 115 5.05 5.96 11.71
C LYS A 115 4.13 5.28 10.69
N SER A 116 3.54 6.07 9.81
CA SER A 116 2.61 5.60 8.78
C SER A 116 3.24 4.63 7.79
N TYR A 117 4.47 4.93 7.35
CA TYR A 117 5.24 4.01 6.53
C TYR A 117 5.57 2.71 7.26
N LYS A 118 5.98 2.80 8.54
CA LYS A 118 6.30 1.61 9.34
C LYS A 118 5.07 0.71 9.50
N PHE A 119 3.91 1.28 9.81
CA PHE A 119 2.65 0.54 9.90
C PHE A 119 2.35 -0.22 8.60
N LEU A 120 2.36 0.48 7.44
CA LEU A 120 2.11 -0.17 6.15
C LEU A 120 3.17 -1.22 5.81
N TYR A 121 4.45 -0.96 6.08
CA TYR A 121 5.52 -1.92 5.85
C TYR A 121 5.32 -3.19 6.68
N GLU A 122 4.97 -3.05 7.96
CA GLU A 122 4.67 -4.19 8.85
C GLU A 122 3.46 -4.97 8.32
N THR A 123 2.39 -4.30 7.89
CA THR A 123 1.21 -4.97 7.32
C THR A 123 1.48 -5.69 6.01
N VAL A 124 2.26 -5.10 5.09
CA VAL A 124 2.57 -5.72 3.79
C VAL A 124 3.53 -6.91 3.94
N ARG A 125 4.30 -6.94 5.04
CA ARG A 125 5.25 -8.01 5.34
C ARG A 125 4.58 -9.25 5.95
N GLU A 126 3.44 -9.10 6.62
CA GLU A 126 2.68 -10.21 7.24
C GLU A 126 1.86 -10.99 6.22
#